data_AF-W1PW73-F1
#
_entry.id   AF-W1PW73-F1
#
_cell.length_a   1.000
_cell.length_b   1.000
_cell.length_c   1.000
_cell.angle_alpha   90.00
_cell.angle_beta   90.00
_cell.angle_gamma   90.00
#
_symmetry.space_group_name_H-M   'P 1'
#
loop_
_entity.id
_entity.type
_entity.pdbx_description
1 polymer ?
#
loop_
_entity_poly.entity_id
_entity_poly.type
_entity_poly.pdbx_seq_one_letter_code
_entity_poly.pdbx_strand_id
1 'polypeptide(L)' 'MTLKGIVKGTRNMLRRYVGKWFYDKGISFDAANSPYFPPMVNAIQRAGPGVKPPTAYELSGPILDEEVEEVRK' A
#
# COMPACT_ATOMS: atom_id res chain seq x y z
N MET A 1 7.47 -1.48 28.67
CA MET A 1 6.80 -1.47 27.34
C MET A 1 6.80 -2.89 26.81
N THR A 2 5.68 -3.47 26.36
CA THR A 2 5.62 -4.88 25.92
C THR A 2 5.61 -5.00 24.40
N LEU A 3 6.16 -6.09 23.85
CA LEU A 3 6.18 -6.37 22.40
C LEU A 3 4.77 -6.33 21.79
N LYS A 4 3.78 -6.88 22.49
CA LYS A 4 2.35 -6.81 22.11
C LYS A 4 1.84 -5.36 22.00
N GLY A 5 2.28 -4.48 22.90
CA GLY A 5 1.94 -3.06 22.89
C GLY A 5 2.53 -2.31 21.69
N ILE A 6 3.78 -2.62 21.34
CA ILE A 6 4.48 -2.03 20.18
C ILE A 6 3.80 -2.45 18.87
N VAL A 7 3.55 -3.75 18.68
CA VAL A 7 2.86 -4.27 17.49
C VAL A 7 1.46 -3.67 17.32
N LYS A 8 0.71 -3.50 18.42
CA LYS A 8 -0.61 -2.85 18.41
C LYS A 8 -0.49 -1.37 17.99
N GLY A 9 0.51 -0.65 18.50
CA GLY A 9 0.79 0.74 18.12
C GLY A 9 1.10 0.90 16.63
N THR A 10 2.00 0.08 16.10
CA THR A 10 2.40 0.11 14.68
C THR A 10 1.24 -0.20 13.74
N ARG A 11 0.44 -1.23 14.05
CA ARG A 11 -0.76 -1.57 13.28
C ARG A 11 -1.79 -0.44 13.26
N ASN A 12 -1.95 0.27 14.37
CA ASN A 12 -2.87 1.41 14.46
C ASN A 12 -2.37 2.61 13.64
N MET A 13 -1.05 2.81 13.54
CA MET A 13 -0.45 3.86 12.71
C MET A 13 -0.61 3.60 11.22
N LEU A 14 -0.37 2.37 10.77
CA LEU A 14 -0.56 1.98 9.37
C LEU A 14 -2.00 2.26 8.90
N ARG A 15 -3.00 1.79 9.65
CA ARG A 15 -4.42 2.01 9.35
C ARG A 15 -4.77 3.49 9.26
N ARG A 16 -4.21 4.31 10.15
CA ARG A 16 -4.45 5.76 10.17
C ARG A 16 -3.87 6.44 8.93
N TYR A 17 -2.67 6.08 8.50
CA TYR A 17 -2.05 6.66 7.30
C TYR A 17 -2.73 6.23 6.01
N VAL A 18 -3.14 4.95 5.92
CA VAL A 18 -3.98 4.47 4.82
C VAL A 18 -5.27 5.29 4.74
N GLY A 19 -6.02 5.44 5.84
CA GLY A 19 -7.25 6.23 5.86
C GLY A 19 -7.05 7.70 5.48
N LYS A 20 -5.96 8.33 5.94
CA LYS A 20 -5.61 9.71 5.56
C LYS A 20 -5.34 9.84 4.06
N TRP A 21 -4.63 8.87 3.46
CA TRP A 21 -4.34 8.89 2.04
C TRP A 21 -5.60 8.73 1.18
N PHE A 22 -6.50 7.83 1.56
CA PHE A 22 -7.82 7.70 0.90
C PHE A 22 -8.59 9.01 0.93
N TYR A 23 -8.64 9.67 2.09
CA TYR A 23 -9.34 10.94 2.24
C TYR A 23 -8.70 12.08 1.42
N ASP A 24 -7.37 12.25 1.51
CA ASP A 24 -6.62 13.29 0.79
C ASP A 24 -6.79 13.19 -0.74
N LYS A 25 -6.82 11.96 -1.27
CA LYS A 25 -6.93 11.70 -2.70
C LYS A 25 -8.36 11.47 -3.19
N GLY A 26 -9.35 11.53 -2.31
CA GLY A 26 -10.75 11.27 -2.67
C GLY A 26 -10.98 9.86 -3.20
N ILE A 27 -10.18 8.88 -2.76
CA ILE A 27 -10.30 7.49 -3.21
C ILE A 27 -11.51 6.86 -2.52
N SER A 28 -12.39 6.25 -3.30
CA SER A 28 -13.53 5.48 -2.77
C SER A 28 -13.03 4.39 -1.81
N PHE A 29 -13.67 4.24 -0.65
CA PHE A 29 -13.32 3.18 0.30
C PHE A 29 -13.53 1.77 -0.26
N ASP A 30 -14.35 1.63 -1.30
CA ASP A 30 -14.49 0.37 -2.03
C ASP A 30 -13.17 -0.11 -2.66
N ALA A 31 -12.22 0.79 -2.94
CA ALA A 31 -10.89 0.40 -3.43
C ALA A 31 -10.13 -0.51 -2.45
N ALA A 32 -10.47 -0.51 -1.16
CA ALA A 32 -9.91 -1.45 -0.18
C ALA A 32 -10.41 -2.90 -0.37
N ASN A 33 -11.50 -3.11 -1.11
CA ASN A 33 -12.03 -4.44 -1.47
C ASN A 33 -11.33 -5.03 -2.71
N SER A 34 -10.43 -4.27 -3.35
CA SER A 34 -9.61 -4.77 -4.46
C SER A 34 -8.79 -5.99 -4.02
N PRO A 35 -8.69 -7.05 -4.86
CA PRO A 35 -7.86 -8.22 -4.55
C PRO A 35 -6.37 -7.86 -4.39
N TYR A 36 -5.93 -6.72 -4.92
CA TYR A 36 -4.54 -6.23 -4.84
C TYR A 36 -4.24 -5.48 -3.54
N PHE A 37 -5.26 -5.05 -2.77
CA PHE A 37 -5.05 -4.25 -1.57
C PHE A 37 -4.37 -5.03 -0.43
N PRO A 38 -4.82 -6.26 -0.04
CA PRO A 38 -4.10 -7.05 0.96
C PRO A 38 -2.68 -7.45 0.55
N PRO A 39 -2.41 -7.91 -0.70
CA PRO A 39 -1.05 -8.15 -1.18
C PRO A 39 -0.12 -6.94 -1.09
N MET A 40 -0.59 -5.74 -1.47
CA MET A 40 0.17 -4.50 -1.34
C MET A 40 0.59 -4.24 0.11
N VAL A 41 -0.35 -4.35 1.06
CA VAL A 41 -0.05 -4.14 2.49
C VAL A 41 0.95 -5.19 3.01
N ASN A 42 0.80 -6.45 2.61
CA ASN A 42 1.72 -7.52 2.97
C ASN A 42 3.14 -7.28 2.40
N ALA A 43 3.25 -6.81 1.16
CA ALA A 43 4.53 -6.47 0.54
C ALA A 43 5.24 -5.34 1.32
N ILE A 44 4.52 -4.27 1.68
CA ILE A 44 5.07 -3.17 2.50
C ILE A 44 5.55 -3.70 3.86
N GLN A 45 4.77 -4.56 4.53
CA GLN A 45 5.15 -5.13 5.82
C GLN A 45 6.41 -6.00 5.71
N ARG A 46 6.52 -6.82 4.65
CA ARG A 46 7.69 -7.69 4.42
C ARG A 46 8.95 -6.90 4.09
N ALA A 47 8.81 -5.83 3.33
CA ALA A 47 9.93 -5.02 2.88
C ALA A 47 10.52 -4.18 4.03
N GLY A 48 9.71 -3.84 5.05
CA GLY A 48 10.17 -3.28 6.31
C GLY A 48 10.48 -1.78 6.27
N PRO A 49 11.12 -1.23 7.32
CA PRO A 49 11.44 0.19 7.39
C PRO A 49 12.45 0.61 6.31
N GLY A 50 12.27 1.80 5.73
CA GLY A 50 13.19 2.38 4.75
C GLY A 50 12.84 2.10 3.28
N VAL A 51 11.78 1.33 3.04
CA VAL A 51 11.22 1.14 1.70
C VAL A 51 10.76 2.47 1.14
N LYS A 52 11.26 2.82 -0.04
CA LYS A 52 10.80 3.99 -0.79
C LYS A 52 9.55 3.60 -1.58
N PRO A 53 8.45 4.36 -1.47
CA PRO A 53 7.30 4.15 -2.34
C PRO A 53 7.70 4.46 -3.79
N PRO A 54 7.01 3.87 -4.78
CA PRO A 54 7.22 4.24 -6.17
C PRO A 54 6.84 5.70 -6.41
N THR A 55 7.56 6.35 -7.32
CA THR A 55 7.27 7.70 -7.79
C THR A 55 6.09 7.70 -8.76
N ALA A 56 5.50 8.88 -8.99
CA ALA A 56 4.45 9.03 -10.00
C ALA A 56 4.93 8.60 -11.40
N TYR A 57 6.19 8.89 -11.74
CA TYR A 57 6.79 8.48 -13.01
C TYR A 57 6.88 6.96 -13.13
N GLU A 58 7.34 6.27 -12.09
CA GLU A 58 7.44 4.81 -12.09
C GLU A 58 6.05 4.16 -12.19
N LEU A 59 5.05 4.71 -11.49
CA LEU A 59 3.66 4.24 -11.54
C LEU A 59 3.03 4.43 -12.92
N SER A 60 3.28 5.55 -13.60
CA SER A 60 2.69 5.85 -14.90
C SER A 60 3.47 5.29 -16.10
N GLY A 61 4.70 4.85 -15.88
CA GLY A 61 5.58 4.32 -16.92
C GLY A 61 5.81 2.83 -16.73
N PRO A 62 7.01 2.41 -16.28
CA PRO A 62 7.41 1.00 -16.31
C PRO A 62 6.46 0.06 -15.56
N ILE A 63 5.91 0.47 -14.41
CA ILE A 63 4.97 -0.39 -13.66
C ILE A 63 3.66 -0.57 -14.45
N LEU A 64 3.14 0.50 -15.05
CA LEU A 64 1.92 0.40 -15.85
C LEU A 64 2.15 -0.45 -17.12
N ASP A 65 3.31 -0.29 -17.76
CA ASP A 65 3.69 -1.07 -18.93
C ASP A 65 3.74 -2.57 -18.61
N GLU A 66 4.34 -2.94 -17.46
CA GLU A 66 4.38 -4.32 -16.97
C GLU A 66 2.97 -4.90 -16.77
N GLU A 67 2.08 -4.17 -16.08
CA GLU A 67 0.70 -4.62 -15.84
C GLU A 67 -0.10 -4.77 -17.15
N VAL A 68 0.10 -3.88 -18.13
CA VAL A 68 -0.55 -3.98 -19.46
C VAL A 68 -0.10 -5.25 -20.19
N GLU A 69 1.20 -5.57 -20.13
CA GLU A 69 1.73 -6.76 -20.77
C GLU A 69 1.34 -8.06 -20.05
N GLU A 70 1.18 -8.04 -18.73
CA GLU A 70 0.63 -9.18 -17.98
C GLU A 70 -0.83 -9.47 -18.37
N VAL A 71 -1.66 -8.44 -18.53
CA VAL A 71 -3.07 -8.59 -18.93
C VAL A 71 -3.23 -9.07 -20.38
N ARG A 72 -2.27 -8.75 -21.26
CA ARG A 72 -2.30 -9.14 -22.68
C ARG A 72 -1.90 -10.61 -22.94
N LYS A 73 -1.28 -11.28 -21.97
CA LYS A 73 -0.88 -12.69 -22.07
C LYS A 73 -2.05 -13.63 -21.80
#